data_AF-A0A8H6X0E0-F1
#
_entry.id   AF-A0A8H6X0E0-F1
#
_cell.length_a   1.000
_cell.length_b   1.000
_cell.length_c   1.000
_cell.angle_alpha   90.00
_cell.angle_beta   90.00
_cell.angle_gamma   90.00
#
_symmetry.space_group_name_H-M   'P 1'
#
loop_
_entity.id
_entity.type
_entity.pdbx_description
1 polymer ?
#
loop_
_entity_poly.entity_id
_entity_poly.type
_entity_poly.pdbx_seq_one_letter_code
_entity_poly.pdbx_strand_id
1 'polypeptide(L)'
;MASVFTPDSEKNARGIPKAPFIADVEAHIGGPDGEVERPLKAFQDALAKYRFMDSNLQQRRGSLEEKIPDIKKTLRMVEFLQERREGKGKAVDDEDDLEDEDATEKPLTTTFELNDTLFAEAELEDTDTVYLWLGANVMLSYKIPEAIDLLKSKLKVAEGTLQNTVEDLEFIREQITVMEVNTARLYNWDVKRRRERRERDQAGTSSLKTES
;
A
#
# COMPACT_ATOMS: atom_id res chain seq x y z
N MET A 1 10.05 18.48 23.11
CA MET A 1 8.99 17.45 23.22
C MET A 1 9.65 16.13 23.58
N ALA A 2 9.13 15.37 24.55
CA ALA A 2 9.61 14.00 24.76
C ALA A 2 9.10 13.14 23.60
N SER A 3 10.00 12.71 22.73
CA SER A 3 9.68 11.78 21.66
C SER A 3 9.51 10.38 22.25
N VAL A 4 8.44 9.67 21.88
CA VAL A 4 8.25 8.24 22.19
C VAL A 4 9.36 7.40 21.56
N PHE A 5 9.93 7.90 20.46
CA PHE A 5 11.00 7.23 19.72
C PHE A 5 12.36 7.80 20.12
N THR A 6 13.26 6.92 20.55
CA THR A 6 14.68 7.22 20.71
C THR A 6 15.40 7.13 19.36
N PRO A 7 16.58 7.77 19.20
CA PRO A 7 17.39 7.68 17.98
C PRO A 7 17.71 6.24 17.56
N ASP A 8 17.86 5.34 18.54
CA ASP A 8 18.17 3.91 18.36
C ASP A 8 16.92 3.02 18.21
N SER A 9 15.75 3.61 17.96
CA SER A 9 14.54 2.83 17.71
C SER A 9 14.72 1.93 16.48
N GLU A 10 14.42 0.64 16.65
CA GLU A 10 14.42 -0.34 15.57
C GLU A 10 13.45 0.15 14.47
N LYS A 11 13.85 0.00 13.21
CA LYS A 11 13.06 0.42 12.05
C LYS A 11 12.87 -0.75 11.11
N ASN A 12 11.73 -0.80 10.42
CA ASN A 12 11.59 -1.71 9.29
C ASN A 12 12.53 -1.28 8.15
N ALA A 13 12.75 -2.13 7.13
CA ALA A 13 13.67 -1.78 6.03
C ALA A 13 13.24 -0.56 5.17
N ARG A 14 12.06 0.03 5.43
CA ARG A 14 11.55 1.24 4.78
C ARG A 14 11.62 2.47 5.70
N GLY A 15 12.23 2.31 6.88
CA GLY A 15 12.52 3.39 7.83
C GLY A 15 11.39 3.71 8.80
N ILE A 16 10.30 2.91 8.83
CA ILE A 16 9.19 3.10 9.75
C ILE A 16 9.65 2.68 11.16
N PRO A 17 9.57 3.57 12.17
CA PRO A 17 10.02 3.26 13.53
C PRO A 17 9.08 2.25 14.19
N LYS A 18 9.66 1.31 14.94
CA LYS A 18 8.96 0.33 15.77
C LYS A 18 8.48 0.99 17.06
N ALA A 19 7.25 0.69 17.44
CA ALA A 19 6.65 1.15 18.68
C ALA A 19 7.32 0.45 19.88
N PRO A 20 7.79 1.20 20.90
CA PRO A 20 8.35 0.58 22.10
C PRO A 20 7.24 -0.06 22.93
N PHE A 21 7.41 -1.29 23.39
CA PHE A 21 6.47 -1.90 24.34
C PHE A 21 6.87 -1.55 25.77
N ILE A 22 5.93 -1.00 26.56
CA ILE A 22 6.20 -0.55 27.92
C ILE A 22 5.69 -1.60 28.90
N ALA A 23 6.60 -2.44 29.40
CA ALA A 23 6.27 -3.49 30.35
C ALA A 23 5.90 -2.93 31.74
N ASP A 24 6.65 -1.94 32.22
CA ASP A 24 6.43 -1.26 33.49
C ASP A 24 6.09 0.21 33.24
N VAL A 25 4.82 0.55 33.45
CA VAL A 25 4.29 1.91 33.26
C VAL A 25 4.84 2.86 34.33
N GLU A 26 4.99 2.37 35.57
CA GLU A 26 5.43 3.19 36.70
C GLU A 26 6.89 3.60 36.54
N ALA A 27 7.75 2.67 36.15
CA ALA A 27 9.14 2.98 35.80
C ALA A 27 9.23 3.98 34.63
N HIS A 28 8.36 3.84 33.63
CA HIS A 28 8.37 4.69 32.44
C HIS A 28 8.00 6.15 32.71
N ILE A 29 7.08 6.40 33.65
CA ILE A 29 6.64 7.76 34.02
C ILE A 29 7.52 8.41 35.11
N GLY A 30 8.54 7.71 35.62
CA GLY A 30 9.45 8.22 36.64
C GLY A 30 9.02 7.93 38.08
N GLY A 31 8.24 6.88 38.31
CA GLY A 31 7.86 6.36 39.62
C GLY A 31 6.39 6.59 40.01
N PRO A 32 6.02 6.25 41.26
CA PRO A 32 4.63 6.26 41.71
C PRO A 32 3.99 7.64 41.66
N ASP A 33 4.80 8.70 41.71
CA ASP A 33 4.32 10.07 41.62
C ASP A 33 4.49 10.77 40.26
N GLY A 34 4.94 10.04 39.24
CA GLY A 34 5.22 10.56 37.89
C GLY A 34 4.05 11.27 37.21
N GLU A 35 4.38 12.20 36.30
CA GLU A 35 3.40 12.94 35.51
C GLU A 35 2.89 12.08 34.34
N VAL A 36 1.58 11.80 34.30
CA VAL A 36 0.95 10.92 33.29
C VAL A 36 0.60 11.64 32.00
N GLU A 37 0.22 12.93 32.09
CA GLU A 37 -0.33 13.69 30.96
C GLU A 37 0.65 13.80 29.80
N ARG A 38 1.93 14.05 30.09
CA ARG A 38 2.97 14.19 29.08
C ARG A 38 3.25 12.88 28.31
N PRO A 39 3.50 11.72 28.94
CA PRO A 39 3.60 10.43 28.26
C PRO A 39 2.33 10.05 27.48
N LEU A 40 1.15 10.32 28.04
CA LEU A 40 -0.12 10.03 27.39
C LEU A 40 -0.28 10.80 26.08
N LYS A 41 0.02 12.11 26.10
CA LYS A 41 0.02 12.95 24.90
C LYS A 41 1.03 12.45 23.87
N ALA A 42 2.22 12.06 24.31
CA ALA A 42 3.24 11.52 23.42
C ALA A 42 2.78 10.22 22.73
N PHE A 43 2.08 9.31 23.44
CA PHE A 43 1.53 8.10 22.83
C PHE A 43 0.40 8.40 21.85
N GLN A 44 -0.48 9.35 22.18
CA GLN A 44 -1.53 9.80 21.27
C GLN A 44 -0.96 10.40 19.98
N ASP A 45 0.10 11.23 20.09
CA ASP A 45 0.80 11.81 18.94
C ASP A 45 1.46 10.71 18.08
N ALA A 46 2.07 9.71 18.70
CA ALA A 46 2.66 8.57 17.99
C ALA A 46 1.58 7.72 17.28
N LEU A 47 0.47 7.44 17.95
CA LEU A 47 -0.66 6.71 17.38
C LEU A 47 -1.28 7.44 16.19
N ALA A 48 -1.42 8.77 16.29
CA ALA A 48 -1.90 9.61 15.20
C ALA A 48 -0.98 9.53 13.97
N LYS A 49 0.35 9.52 14.17
CA LYS A 49 1.33 9.34 13.09
C LYS A 49 1.19 7.98 12.41
N TYR A 50 1.08 6.90 13.18
CA TYR A 50 0.88 5.57 12.60
C TYR A 50 -0.43 5.46 11.81
N ARG A 51 -1.53 6.00 12.33
CA ARG A 51 -2.82 6.03 11.61
C ARG A 51 -2.77 6.84 10.33
N PHE A 52 -2.05 7.97 10.34
CA PHE A 52 -1.83 8.76 9.13
C PHE A 52 -1.02 7.97 8.08
N MET A 53 0.04 7.27 8.51
CA MET A 53 0.83 6.42 7.62
C MET A 53 0.01 5.24 7.07
N ASP A 54 -0.80 4.58 7.90
CA ASP A 54 -1.72 3.51 7.49
C ASP A 54 -2.68 4.00 6.39
N SER A 55 -3.34 5.14 6.60
CA SER A 55 -4.26 5.72 5.60
C SER A 55 -3.57 6.01 4.27
N ASN A 56 -2.35 6.58 4.28
CA ASN A 56 -1.59 6.85 3.06
C ASN A 56 -1.19 5.56 2.33
N LEU A 57 -0.75 4.53 3.05
CA LEU A 57 -0.39 3.25 2.45
C LEU A 57 -1.61 2.50 1.93
N GLN A 58 -2.77 2.60 2.59
CA GLN A 58 -4.03 2.03 2.09
C GLN A 58 -4.46 2.69 0.78
N GLN A 59 -4.37 4.02 0.68
CA GLN A 59 -4.66 4.74 -0.56
C GLN A 59 -3.70 4.29 -1.68
N ARG A 60 -2.39 4.22 -1.38
CA ARG A 60 -1.38 3.78 -2.34
C ARG A 60 -1.64 2.35 -2.82
N ARG A 61 -2.00 1.44 -1.91
CA ARG A 61 -2.37 0.06 -2.21
C ARG A 61 -3.56 0.03 -3.17
N GLY A 62 -4.64 0.75 -2.87
CA GLY A 62 -5.83 0.80 -3.74
C GLY A 62 -5.49 1.27 -5.16
N SER A 63 -4.69 2.34 -5.29
CA SER A 63 -4.25 2.80 -6.62
C SER A 63 -3.37 1.78 -7.37
N LEU A 64 -2.61 0.93 -6.67
CA LEU A 64 -1.81 -0.13 -7.31
C LEU A 64 -2.68 -1.33 -7.71
N GLU A 65 -3.64 -1.71 -6.86
CA GLU A 65 -4.60 -2.79 -7.13
C GLU A 65 -5.50 -2.48 -8.34
N GLU A 66 -5.77 -1.21 -8.62
CA GLU A 66 -6.45 -0.75 -9.83
C GLU A 66 -5.54 -0.77 -11.06
N LYS A 67 -4.32 -0.20 -10.95
CA LYS A 67 -3.39 -0.05 -12.09
C LYS A 67 -2.79 -1.36 -12.59
N ILE A 68 -2.51 -2.32 -11.71
CA ILE A 68 -1.85 -3.57 -12.08
C ILE A 68 -2.68 -4.37 -13.10
N PRO A 69 -3.99 -4.60 -12.88
CA PRO A 69 -4.87 -5.21 -13.88
C PRO A 69 -4.86 -4.49 -15.22
N ASP A 70 -4.84 -3.16 -15.24
CA ASP A 70 -4.82 -2.38 -16.47
C ASP A 70 -3.51 -2.58 -17.23
N ILE A 71 -2.37 -2.51 -16.55
CA ILE A 71 -1.05 -2.82 -17.15
C ILE A 71 -1.04 -4.24 -17.72
N LYS A 72 -1.62 -5.23 -17.01
CA LYS A 72 -1.72 -6.62 -17.49
C LYS A 72 -2.59 -6.76 -18.73
N LYS A 73 -3.73 -6.07 -18.78
CA LYS A 73 -4.61 -6.05 -19.96
C LYS A 73 -3.91 -5.42 -21.16
N THR A 74 -3.26 -4.28 -20.98
CA THR A 74 -2.49 -3.62 -22.05
C THR A 74 -1.35 -4.51 -22.54
N LEU A 75 -0.58 -5.11 -21.62
CA LEU A 75 0.50 -6.04 -21.98
C LEU A 75 -0.03 -7.22 -22.81
N ARG A 76 -1.10 -7.87 -22.36
CA ARG A 76 -1.74 -8.97 -23.10
C ARG A 76 -2.16 -8.56 -24.50
N MET A 77 -2.69 -7.35 -24.67
CA MET A 77 -3.09 -6.85 -25.99
C MET A 77 -1.87 -6.64 -26.90
N VAL A 78 -0.78 -6.07 -26.39
CA VAL A 78 0.43 -5.86 -27.19
C VAL A 78 1.10 -7.19 -27.53
N GLU A 79 1.12 -8.17 -26.62
CA GLU A 79 1.58 -9.54 -26.88
C GLU A 79 0.72 -10.23 -27.95
N PHE A 80 -0.61 -10.09 -27.89
CA PHE A 80 -1.52 -10.60 -28.92
C PHE A 80 -1.23 -10.00 -30.31
N LEU A 81 -0.96 -8.69 -30.38
CA LEU A 81 -0.57 -8.03 -31.64
C LEU A 81 0.77 -8.56 -32.15
N GLN A 82 1.72 -8.89 -31.26
CA GLN A 82 2.99 -9.52 -31.63
C GLN A 82 2.77 -10.93 -32.23
N GLU A 83 2.03 -11.78 -31.53
CA GLU A 83 1.77 -13.16 -31.94
C GLU A 83 1.07 -13.23 -33.30
N ARG A 84 0.08 -12.35 -33.52
CA ARG A 84 -0.62 -12.25 -34.80
C ARG A 84 0.32 -11.86 -35.94
N ARG A 85 1.29 -10.98 -35.68
CA ARG A 85 2.30 -10.57 -36.67
C ARG A 85 3.28 -11.70 -36.97
N GLU A 86 3.76 -12.40 -35.95
CA GLU A 86 4.70 -13.52 -36.10
C GLU A 86 4.05 -14.75 -36.75
N GLY A 87 2.76 -15.00 -36.48
CA GLY A 87 1.97 -16.03 -37.15
C GLY A 87 1.81 -15.78 -38.65
N LYS A 88 1.78 -14.51 -39.09
CA LYS A 88 1.84 -14.13 -40.51
C LYS A 88 3.24 -14.27 -41.09
N GLY A 89 4.28 -13.96 -40.31
CA GLY A 89 5.68 -14.04 -40.77
C GLY A 89 6.21 -15.46 -41.04
N LYS A 90 5.62 -16.50 -40.43
CA LYS A 90 6.01 -17.90 -40.66
C LYS A 90 5.42 -18.53 -41.93
N ALA A 91 4.41 -17.90 -42.54
CA ALA A 91 3.78 -18.41 -43.75
C ALA A 91 4.45 -17.93 -45.06
N VAL A 92 5.53 -17.15 -44.97
CA VAL A 92 6.15 -16.47 -46.13
C VAL A 92 7.47 -17.14 -46.58
N ASP A 93 7.97 -18.16 -45.88
CA ASP A 93 9.29 -18.77 -46.18
C ASP A 93 9.25 -20.28 -46.49
N ASP A 94 8.06 -20.89 -46.56
CA ASP A 94 7.87 -22.27 -47.09
C ASP A 94 6.99 -22.17 -48.35
N GLU A 95 7.62 -21.88 -49.49
CA GLU A 95 7.09 -22.25 -50.81
C GLU A 95 7.16 -23.78 -50.90
N ASP A 96 6.11 -24.48 -50.44
CA ASP A 96 5.65 -25.80 -50.91
C ASP A 96 4.82 -26.47 -49.79
N ASP A 97 3.55 -26.10 -49.62
CA ASP A 97 2.55 -27.14 -49.34
C ASP A 97 1.10 -26.73 -49.66
N LEU A 98 0.38 -27.73 -50.11
CA LEU A 98 -0.91 -27.68 -50.80
C LEU A 98 -2.10 -27.48 -49.85
N GLU A 99 -3.10 -26.73 -50.34
CA GLU A 99 -4.54 -26.83 -50.04
C GLU A 99 -5.00 -26.67 -48.56
N ASP A 100 -5.19 -25.42 -48.13
CA ASP A 100 -6.30 -24.98 -47.25
C ASP A 100 -6.48 -23.43 -47.38
N GLU A 101 -7.17 -22.99 -48.43
CA GLU A 101 -7.32 -21.58 -48.86
C GLU A 101 -8.30 -20.71 -48.02
N ASP A 102 -8.31 -20.75 -46.68
CA ASP A 102 -9.27 -19.91 -45.92
C ASP A 102 -8.80 -19.35 -44.56
N ALA A 103 -7.52 -19.50 -44.21
CA ALA A 103 -7.01 -19.13 -42.88
C ALA A 103 -6.01 -17.96 -42.83
N THR A 104 -5.55 -17.41 -43.95
CA THR A 104 -4.31 -16.60 -43.98
C THR A 104 -4.44 -15.07 -44.08
N GLU A 105 -5.59 -14.43 -44.27
CA GLU A 105 -5.58 -13.00 -44.67
C GLU A 105 -6.67 -12.07 -44.11
N LYS A 106 -7.47 -12.44 -43.10
CA LYS A 106 -8.56 -11.55 -42.66
C LYS A 106 -8.02 -10.37 -41.80
N PRO A 107 -8.33 -9.10 -42.15
CA PRO A 107 -8.11 -7.94 -41.28
C PRO A 107 -8.74 -8.18 -39.90
N LEU A 108 -8.14 -7.63 -38.83
CA LEU A 108 -8.73 -7.86 -37.50
C LEU A 108 -9.89 -6.91 -37.36
N THR A 109 -11.10 -7.42 -37.56
CA THR A 109 -12.30 -6.67 -37.26
C THR A 109 -12.45 -6.60 -35.74
N THR A 110 -12.47 -5.38 -35.21
CA THR A 110 -12.65 -5.14 -33.79
C THR A 110 -13.59 -3.95 -33.58
N THR A 111 -14.25 -3.94 -32.43
CA THR A 111 -15.14 -2.84 -32.04
C THR A 111 -14.38 -1.88 -31.14
N PHE A 112 -14.15 -0.67 -31.62
CA PHE A 112 -13.52 0.41 -30.88
C PHE A 112 -14.54 1.22 -30.09
N GLU A 113 -14.21 1.51 -28.84
CA GLU A 113 -14.97 2.40 -27.98
C GLU A 113 -14.74 3.87 -28.39
N LEU A 114 -15.79 4.55 -28.84
CA LEU A 114 -15.79 5.99 -29.10
C LEU A 114 -16.26 6.79 -27.87
N ASN A 115 -17.15 6.19 -27.08
CA ASN A 115 -17.68 6.68 -25.81
C ASN A 115 -18.18 5.46 -25.00
N ASP A 116 -18.40 5.60 -23.70
CA ASP A 116 -18.81 4.54 -22.75
C ASP A 116 -20.00 3.69 -23.25
N THR A 117 -20.87 4.26 -24.09
CA THR A 117 -22.04 3.58 -24.67
C THR A 117 -22.04 3.57 -26.21
N LEU A 118 -20.95 3.95 -26.86
CA LEU A 118 -20.84 4.06 -28.32
C LEU A 118 -19.62 3.31 -28.82
N PHE A 119 -19.86 2.25 -29.60
CA PHE A 119 -18.82 1.44 -30.22
C PHE A 119 -18.94 1.53 -31.74
N ALA A 120 -17.80 1.48 -32.42
CA ALA A 120 -17.72 1.42 -33.88
C ALA A 120 -16.89 0.20 -34.30
N GLU A 121 -17.35 -0.50 -35.32
CA GLU A 121 -16.61 -1.60 -35.93
C GLU A 121 -15.54 -1.04 -36.88
N ALA A 122 -14.31 -1.54 -36.77
CA ALA A 122 -13.25 -1.19 -37.69
C ALA A 122 -12.33 -2.39 -37.95
N GLU A 123 -11.72 -2.38 -39.12
CA GLU A 123 -10.72 -3.36 -39.53
C GLU A 123 -9.31 -2.84 -39.24
N LEU A 124 -8.53 -3.63 -38.52
CA LEU A 124 -7.15 -3.30 -38.17
C LEU A 124 -6.17 -3.83 -39.21
N GLU A 125 -5.42 -2.90 -39.80
CA GLU A 125 -4.20 -3.20 -40.55
C GLU A 125 -3.08 -3.64 -39.60
N ASP A 126 -2.12 -4.41 -40.13
CA ASP A 126 -0.96 -4.80 -39.35
C ASP A 126 -0.06 -3.58 -39.11
N THR A 127 0.33 -3.37 -37.85
CA THR A 127 1.19 -2.26 -37.46
C THR A 127 2.39 -2.74 -36.69
N ASP A 128 3.52 -2.05 -36.85
CA ASP A 128 4.76 -2.34 -36.12
C ASP A 128 4.85 -1.60 -34.79
N THR A 129 3.97 -0.63 -34.57
CA THR A 129 4.09 0.35 -33.49
C THR A 129 2.77 0.50 -32.74
N VAL A 130 2.88 0.62 -31.42
CA VAL A 130 1.75 0.96 -30.54
C VAL A 130 2.00 2.31 -29.88
N TYR A 131 0.93 3.03 -29.59
CA TYR A 131 1.00 4.30 -28.88
C TYR A 131 0.65 4.07 -27.41
N LEU A 132 1.58 4.41 -26.51
CA LEU A 132 1.41 4.26 -25.08
C LEU A 132 1.28 5.63 -24.41
N TRP A 133 0.28 5.76 -23.54
CA TRP A 133 0.10 6.94 -22.69
C TRP A 133 1.00 6.84 -21.46
N LEU A 134 1.93 7.78 -21.31
CA LEU A 134 2.89 7.79 -20.19
C LEU A 134 2.44 8.67 -19.03
N GLY A 135 1.33 9.39 -19.18
CA GLY A 135 0.85 10.40 -18.24
C GLY A 135 1.34 11.80 -18.59
N ALA A 136 0.95 12.78 -17.77
CA ALA A 136 1.32 14.20 -17.94
C ALA A 136 1.05 14.77 -19.35
N ASN A 137 -0.03 14.32 -20.00
CA ASN A 137 -0.41 14.69 -21.37
C ASN A 137 0.60 14.25 -22.45
N VAL A 138 1.36 13.19 -22.19
CA VAL A 138 2.37 12.65 -23.12
C VAL A 138 2.00 11.24 -23.56
N MET A 139 1.96 11.06 -24.88
CA MET A 139 1.84 9.77 -25.57
C MET A 139 3.05 9.59 -26.47
N LEU A 140 3.65 8.39 -26.48
CA LEU A 140 4.78 8.05 -27.36
C LEU A 140 4.48 6.78 -28.14
N SER A 141 4.99 6.72 -29.37
CA SER A 141 5.00 5.51 -30.18
C SER A 141 6.19 4.63 -29.81
N TYR A 142 5.94 3.33 -29.70
CA TYR A 142 6.94 2.30 -29.42
C TYR A 142 6.79 1.17 -30.43
N LYS A 143 7.90 0.55 -30.82
CA LYS A 143 7.84 -0.73 -31.53
C LYS A 143 7.25 -1.79 -30.58
N ILE A 144 6.50 -2.75 -31.13
CA ILE A 144 5.82 -3.80 -30.32
C ILE A 144 6.75 -4.48 -29.30
N PRO A 145 7.98 -4.92 -29.66
CA PRO A 145 8.88 -5.56 -28.68
C PRO A 145 9.31 -4.61 -27.55
N GLU A 146 9.62 -3.35 -27.87
CA GLU A 146 10.00 -2.33 -26.88
C GLU A 146 8.84 -1.99 -25.93
N ALA A 147 7.62 -1.95 -26.47
CA ALA A 147 6.41 -1.73 -25.69
C ALA A 147 6.19 -2.87 -24.68
N ILE A 148 6.41 -4.12 -25.09
CA ILE A 148 6.31 -5.29 -24.21
C ILE A 148 7.34 -5.23 -23.09
N ASP A 149 8.60 -4.93 -23.41
CA ASP A 149 9.66 -4.80 -22.40
C ASP A 149 9.38 -3.67 -21.42
N LEU A 150 8.90 -2.52 -21.93
CA LEU A 150 8.48 -1.39 -21.10
C LEU A 150 7.35 -1.79 -20.15
N LEU A 151 6.28 -2.41 -20.67
CA LEU A 151 5.12 -2.82 -19.89
C LEU A 151 5.49 -3.91 -18.85
N LYS A 152 6.34 -4.88 -19.21
CA LYS A 152 6.87 -5.90 -18.28
C LYS A 152 7.69 -5.28 -17.16
N SER A 153 8.57 -4.34 -17.49
CA SER A 153 9.36 -3.60 -16.49
C SER A 153 8.46 -2.80 -15.54
N LYS A 154 7.47 -2.07 -16.08
CA LYS A 154 6.49 -1.32 -15.27
C LYS A 154 5.64 -2.22 -14.39
N LEU A 155 5.19 -3.36 -14.92
CA LEU A 155 4.43 -4.36 -14.18
C LEU A 155 5.22 -4.89 -12.99
N LYS A 156 6.47 -5.31 -13.22
CA LYS A 156 7.36 -5.81 -12.16
C LYS A 156 7.58 -4.78 -11.05
N VAL A 157 7.79 -3.51 -11.41
CA VAL A 157 7.93 -2.42 -10.43
C VAL A 157 6.65 -2.19 -9.65
N ALA A 158 5.49 -2.20 -10.32
CA ALA A 158 4.20 -2.02 -9.69
C ALA A 158 3.87 -3.16 -8.71
N GLU A 159 4.07 -4.41 -9.12
CA GLU A 159 3.88 -5.60 -8.28
C GLU A 159 4.84 -5.60 -7.07
N GLY A 160 6.12 -5.30 -7.28
CA GLY A 160 7.08 -5.17 -6.18
C GLY A 160 6.73 -4.03 -5.21
N THR A 161 6.22 -2.91 -5.74
CA THR A 161 5.75 -1.80 -4.90
C THR A 161 4.51 -2.18 -4.10
N LEU A 162 3.58 -2.93 -4.69
CA LEU A 162 2.39 -3.44 -4.01
C LEU A 162 2.80 -4.37 -2.87
N GLN A 163 3.69 -5.32 -3.12
CA GLN A 163 4.20 -6.25 -2.11
C GLN A 163 4.82 -5.50 -0.91
N ASN A 164 5.72 -4.55 -1.18
CA ASN A 164 6.32 -3.72 -0.13
C ASN A 164 5.27 -2.93 0.66
N THR A 165 4.25 -2.40 -0.02
CA THR A 165 3.17 -1.64 0.61
C THR A 165 2.33 -2.53 1.54
N VAL A 166 2.07 -3.78 1.14
CA VAL A 166 1.34 -4.76 1.96
C VAL A 166 2.14 -5.13 3.21
N GLU A 167 3.45 -5.39 3.08
CA GLU A 167 4.33 -5.64 4.23
C GLU A 167 4.38 -4.45 5.20
N ASP A 168 4.49 -3.23 4.68
CA ASP A 168 4.49 -2.02 5.50
C ASP A 168 3.15 -1.80 6.21
N LEU A 169 2.03 -2.10 5.55
CA LEU A 169 0.70 -2.06 6.18
C LEU A 169 0.57 -3.04 7.34
N GLU A 170 1.07 -4.25 7.18
CA GLU A 170 1.09 -5.25 8.26
C GLU A 170 1.94 -4.76 9.44
N PHE A 171 3.15 -4.27 9.17
CA PHE A 171 4.03 -3.71 10.18
C PHE A 171 3.37 -2.55 10.95
N ILE A 172 2.71 -1.62 10.25
CA ILE A 172 2.04 -0.48 10.89
C ILE A 172 0.87 -0.94 11.76
N ARG A 173 0.09 -1.94 11.33
CA ARG A 173 -1.01 -2.49 12.14
C ARG A 173 -0.51 -3.05 13.46
N GLU A 174 0.63 -3.74 13.45
CA GLU A 174 1.28 -4.19 14.69
C GLU A 174 1.68 -3.00 15.57
N GLN A 175 2.27 -1.95 14.98
CA GLN A 175 2.69 -0.77 15.75
C GLN A 175 1.51 -0.02 16.38
N ILE A 176 0.41 0.11 15.63
CA ILE A 176 -0.86 0.67 16.14
C ILE A 176 -1.33 -0.14 17.35
N THR A 177 -1.37 -1.47 17.23
CA THR A 177 -1.80 -2.37 18.31
C THR A 177 -0.93 -2.20 19.57
N VAL A 178 0.41 -2.17 19.42
CA VAL A 178 1.34 -1.95 20.54
C VAL A 178 1.09 -0.61 21.21
N MET A 179 0.91 0.46 20.44
CA MET A 179 0.65 1.80 20.98
C MET A 179 -0.72 1.91 21.66
N GLU A 180 -1.75 1.24 21.15
CA GLU A 180 -3.07 1.19 21.78
C GLU A 180 -3.00 0.47 23.13
N VAL A 181 -2.30 -0.66 23.19
CA VAL A 181 -2.05 -1.38 24.46
C VAL A 181 -1.29 -0.49 25.45
N ASN A 182 -0.21 0.16 25.03
CA ASN A 182 0.55 1.07 25.90
C ASN A 182 -0.32 2.22 26.44
N THR A 183 -1.15 2.81 25.58
CA THR A 183 -2.07 3.89 25.95
C THR A 183 -3.09 3.41 26.97
N ALA A 184 -3.69 2.24 26.75
CA ALA A 184 -4.64 1.64 27.68
C ALA A 184 -3.99 1.30 29.03
N ARG A 185 -2.77 0.75 29.02
CA ARG A 185 -2.03 0.42 30.26
C ARG A 185 -1.71 1.67 31.07
N LEU A 186 -1.29 2.75 30.40
CA LEU A 186 -1.04 4.04 31.04
C LEU A 186 -2.31 4.62 31.67
N TYR A 187 -3.41 4.60 30.93
CA TYR A 187 -4.71 5.06 31.44
C TYR A 187 -5.19 4.23 32.65
N ASN A 188 -5.12 2.90 32.55
CA ASN A 188 -5.51 2.00 33.63
C ASN A 188 -4.67 2.21 34.90
N TRP A 189 -3.36 2.41 34.73
CA TRP A 189 -2.45 2.72 35.84
C TRP A 189 -2.82 4.05 36.50
N ASP A 190 -3.09 5.11 35.73
CA ASP A 190 -3.47 6.42 36.27
C ASP A 190 -4.82 6.36 37.02
N VAL A 191 -5.80 5.65 36.47
CA VAL A 191 -7.09 5.42 37.14
C VAL A 191 -6.90 4.69 38.47
N LYS A 192 -6.08 3.62 38.50
CA LYS A 192 -5.76 2.88 39.72
C LYS A 192 -5.09 3.77 40.76
N ARG A 193 -4.07 4.54 40.38
CA ARG A 193 -3.38 5.49 41.27
C ARG A 193 -4.32 6.54 41.84
N ARG A 194 -5.19 7.13 41.02
CA ARG A 194 -6.17 8.15 41.46
C ARG A 194 -7.22 7.58 42.39
N ARG A 195 -7.57 6.29 42.24
CA ARG A 195 -8.50 5.60 43.14
C ARG A 195 -7.83 5.35 44.49
N GLU A 196 -6.62 4.78 44.50
CA GLU A 196 -5.87 4.52 45.73
C GLU A 196 -5.58 5.80 46.52
N ARG A 197 -5.25 6.91 45.83
CA ARG A 197 -5.08 8.22 46.50
C ARG A 197 -6.36 8.68 47.18
N ARG A 198 -7.50 8.61 46.51
CA ARG A 198 -8.81 8.95 47.08
C ARG A 198 -9.19 8.08 48.28
N GLU A 199 -8.92 6.77 48.21
CA GLU A 199 -9.17 5.84 49.32
C GLU A 199 -8.27 6.14 50.52
N ARG A 200 -6.99 6.46 50.32
CA ARG A 200 -6.07 6.89 51.40
C ARG A 200 -6.51 8.20 52.04
N ASP A 201 -6.91 9.19 51.25
CA ASP A 201 -7.37 10.49 51.76
C ASP A 201 -8.66 10.33 52.60
N GLN A 202 -9.58 9.45 52.18
CA GLN A 202 -10.79 9.13 52.93
C GLN A 202 -10.50 8.41 54.25
N ALA A 203 -9.56 7.45 54.25
CA ALA A 203 -9.15 6.71 55.45
C ALA A 203 -8.41 7.59 56.48
N GLY A 204 -7.57 8.53 56.02
CA GLY A 204 -6.92 9.50 56.91
C GLY A 204 -7.90 10.50 57.52
N THR A 205 -8.97 10.86 56.78
CA THR A 205 -9.99 11.79 57.28
C THR A 205 -10.93 11.14 58.30
N SER A 206 -11.18 9.83 58.19
CA SER A 206 -12.00 9.09 59.17
C SER A 206 -11.26 8.79 60.48
N SER A 207 -9.95 8.50 60.44
CA SER A 207 -9.16 8.30 61.66
C SER A 207 -9.07 9.59 62.50
N LEU A 208 -8.85 10.74 61.86
CA LEU A 208 -8.79 12.05 62.53
C LEU A 208 -10.13 12.46 63.21
N LYS A 209 -11.27 11.98 62.69
CA LYS A 209 -12.59 12.23 63.29
C LYS A 209 -12.94 11.31 64.46
N THR A 210 -12.20 10.22 64.65
CA THR A 210 -12.47 9.23 65.70
C THR A 210 -11.61 9.49 66.97
N GLU A 211 -10.56 10.30 66.84
CA GLU A 211 -9.66 10.69 67.94
C GLU A 211 -9.96 12.08 68.54
N SER A 212 -11.01 12.76 68.09
CA SER A 212 -11.55 14.02 68.66
C SER A 212 -12.86 13.78 69.40
#